data_AF-A0A194WYR0-F1
#
_entry.id   AF-A0A194WYR0-F1
#
_cell.length_a   1.000
_cell.length_b   1.000
_cell.length_c   1.000
_cell.angle_alpha   90.00
_cell.angle_beta   90.00
_cell.angle_gamma   90.00
#
_symmetry.space_group_name_H-M   'P 1'
#
loop_
_entity.id
_entity.type
_entity.pdbx_description
1 polymer ?
#
loop_
_entity_poly.entity_id
_entity_poly.type
_entity_poly.pdbx_seq_one_letter_code
_entity_poly.pdbx_strand_id
1 'polypeptide(L)'
;PTILLIHGACHDPSIWSLIIPKLEPLSYHYATVQLPTSNPKSLSLTPYDDVTAIHKIMIPLLEEGKEVVVVAHSYGACPGLASIEGNSIAERKDKGMEGGVRSVMFI
;
A
#
# COMPACT_ATOMS: atom_id res chain seq x y z
N PRO A 1 0.85 1.91 -13.68
CA PRO A 1 0.40 1.88 -12.27
C PRO A 1 1.57 1.56 -11.35
N THR A 2 1.60 2.12 -10.14
CA THR A 2 2.58 1.79 -9.11
C THR A 2 2.05 0.68 -8.21
N ILE A 3 2.84 -0.36 -7.99
CA ILE A 3 2.48 -1.48 -7.11
C ILE A 3 2.88 -1.14 -5.68
N LEU A 4 1.91 -0.98 -4.77
CA LEU A 4 2.15 -0.78 -3.35
C LEU A 4 2.14 -2.12 -2.63
N LEU A 5 3.30 -2.55 -2.16
CA LEU A 5 3.56 -3.82 -1.51
C LEU A 5 3.48 -3.68 0.02
N ILE A 6 2.48 -4.32 0.63
CA ILE A 6 2.17 -4.24 2.07
C ILE A 6 2.42 -5.59 2.73
N HIS A 7 3.45 -5.68 3.58
CA HIS A 7 3.81 -6.93 4.24
C HIS A 7 2.81 -7.34 5.34
N GLY A 8 2.91 -8.59 5.80
CA GLY A 8 2.09 -9.12 6.89
C GLY A 8 2.65 -8.87 8.29
N ALA A 9 2.00 -9.45 9.30
CA ALA A 9 2.47 -9.43 10.68
C ALA A 9 3.83 -10.12 10.80
N CYS A 10 4.67 -9.67 11.74
CA CYS A 10 6.02 -10.21 11.97
C CYS A 10 6.96 -10.16 10.75
N HIS A 11 6.66 -9.33 9.76
CA HIS A 11 7.51 -9.06 8.60
C HIS A 11 7.94 -7.59 8.54
N ASP A 12 8.84 -7.32 7.61
CA ASP A 12 9.27 -6.00 7.16
C ASP A 12 9.32 -5.99 5.62
N PRO A 13 9.57 -4.85 4.97
CA PRO A 13 9.64 -4.74 3.50
C PRO A 13 10.56 -5.74 2.80
N SER A 14 11.56 -6.32 3.47
CA SER A 14 12.50 -7.28 2.89
C SER A 14 11.85 -8.57 2.38
N ILE A 15 10.62 -8.91 2.81
CA ILE A 15 9.86 -10.05 2.28
C ILE A 15 9.65 -9.96 0.76
N TRP A 16 9.68 -8.75 0.21
CA TRP A 16 9.51 -8.49 -1.22
C TRP A 16 10.78 -8.64 -2.05
N SER A 17 11.92 -8.95 -1.43
CA SER A 17 13.23 -9.06 -2.09
C SER A 17 13.28 -10.05 -3.26
N LEU A 18 12.42 -11.08 -3.25
CA LEU A 18 12.33 -12.05 -4.36
C LEU A 18 11.35 -11.64 -5.47
N ILE A 19 10.47 -10.67 -5.20
CA ILE A 19 9.44 -10.22 -6.15
C ILE A 19 9.88 -8.94 -6.85
N ILE A 20 10.48 -7.99 -6.14
CA ILE A 20 10.94 -6.70 -6.70
C ILE A 20 11.83 -6.89 -7.94
N PRO A 21 12.86 -7.76 -7.94
CA PRO A 21 13.71 -7.97 -9.12
C PRO A 21 12.98 -8.56 -10.33
N LYS A 22 11.76 -9.10 -10.14
CA LYS A 22 10.91 -9.59 -11.22
C LYS A 22 9.96 -8.51 -11.77
N LEU A 23 9.71 -7.45 -11.00
CA LEU A 23 8.88 -6.31 -11.41
C LEU A 23 9.67 -5.30 -12.25
N GLU A 24 10.95 -5.08 -11.92
CA GLU A 24 11.80 -4.10 -12.61
C GLU A 24 11.95 -4.36 -14.12
N PRO A 25 12.21 -5.59 -14.60
CA PRO A 25 12.34 -5.86 -16.03
C PRO A 25 11.03 -5.67 -16.82
N LEU A 26 9.89 -5.63 -16.11
CA LEU A 26 8.57 -5.36 -16.67
C LEU A 26 8.21 -3.87 -16.63
N SER A 27 9.16 -3.01 -16.22
CA SER A 27 8.98 -1.56 -16.07
C SER A 27 7.86 -1.17 -15.09
N TYR A 28 7.54 -2.04 -14.12
CA TYR A 28 6.62 -1.68 -13.05
C TYR A 28 7.32 -0.85 -11.99
N HIS A 29 6.75 0.31 -11.67
CA HIS A 29 7.09 1.04 -10.46
C HIS A 29 6.51 0.32 -9.24
N TYR A 30 7.23 0.34 -8.13
CA TYR A 30 6.78 -0.25 -6.87
C TYR A 30 7.11 0.66 -5.70
N ALA A 31 6.39 0.48 -4.61
CA ALA A 31 6.69 1.05 -3.32
C ALA A 31 6.43 0.00 -2.24
N THR A 32 7.18 0.06 -1.14
CA THR A 32 7.00 -0.83 0.01
C THR A 32 6.73 0.01 1.25
N VAL A 33 5.86 -0.47 2.13
CA VAL A 33 5.60 0.17 3.43
C VAL A 33 6.15 -0.68 4.57
N GLN A 34 6.79 -0.03 5.55
CA GLN A 34 7.03 -0.63 6.85
C GLN A 34 5.79 -0.38 7.73
N LEU A 35 5.11 -1.43 8.15
CA LEU A 35 3.99 -1.34 9.09
C LEU A 35 4.52 -1.15 10.52
N PRO A 36 4.19 -0.05 11.22
CA PRO A 36 4.62 0.17 12.61
C PRO A 36 4.21 -0.95 13.58
N THR A 37 3.06 -1.58 13.38
CA THR A 37 2.57 -2.65 14.28
C THR A 37 3.34 -3.97 14.14
N SER A 38 4.11 -4.17 13.06
CA SER A 38 4.89 -5.40 12.89
C SER A 38 6.14 -5.47 13.77
N ASN A 39 6.54 -4.35 14.35
CA ASN A 39 7.60 -4.32 15.35
C ASN A 39 7.06 -4.92 16.66
N PRO A 40 7.67 -6.00 17.19
CA PRO A 40 7.20 -6.68 18.40
C PRO A 40 7.25 -5.81 19.67
N LYS A 41 7.92 -4.65 19.63
CA LYS A 41 7.97 -3.67 20.72
C LYS A 41 6.83 -2.64 20.68
N SER A 42 5.99 -2.66 19.65
CA SER A 42 4.91 -1.70 19.41
C SER A 42 3.64 -2.00 20.22
N LEU A 43 3.76 -2.03 21.56
CA LEU A 43 2.68 -2.44 22.46
C LEU A 43 1.46 -1.49 22.50
N SER A 44 1.60 -0.27 22.00
CA SER A 44 0.53 0.75 22.01
C SER A 44 0.03 1.13 20.62
N LEU A 45 0.54 0.49 19.56
CA LEU A 45 0.15 0.82 18.18
C LEU A 45 -1.05 0.00 17.75
N THR A 46 -1.79 0.55 16.80
CA THR A 46 -3.05 0.03 16.28
C THR A 46 -2.98 -0.12 14.76
N PRO A 47 -3.92 -0.85 14.15
CA PRO A 47 -4.02 -0.89 12.68
C PRO A 47 -4.21 0.49 12.02
N TYR A 48 -4.67 1.52 12.76
CA TYR A 48 -4.78 2.88 12.23
C TYR A 48 -3.42 3.57 12.07
N ASP A 49 -2.43 3.19 12.87
CA ASP A 49 -1.05 3.67 12.70
C ASP A 49 -0.43 3.12 11.42
N ASP A 50 -0.78 1.87 11.07
CA ASP A 50 -0.42 1.26 9.80
C ASP A 50 -1.12 1.93 8.60
N VAL A 51 -2.42 2.25 8.72
CA VAL A 51 -3.14 3.04 7.71
C VAL A 51 -2.43 4.38 7.47
N THR A 52 -2.03 5.06 8.55
CA THR A 52 -1.28 6.31 8.47
C THR A 52 0.06 6.13 7.76
N ALA A 53 0.77 5.02 8.02
CA ALA A 53 2.03 4.70 7.34
C ALA A 53 1.81 4.42 5.84
N ILE A 54 0.73 3.72 5.48
CA ILE A 54 0.34 3.45 4.10
C ILE A 54 -0.01 4.76 3.37
N HIS A 55 -0.79 5.64 4.00
CA HIS A 55 -1.17 6.94 3.43
C HIS A 55 0.02 7.84 3.13
N LYS A 56 1.06 7.82 3.97
CA LYS A 56 2.31 8.58 3.72
C LYS A 56 3.00 8.20 2.41
N ILE A 57 2.73 7.01 1.86
CA ILE A 57 3.27 6.55 0.58
C ILE A 57 2.22 6.70 -0.52
N MET A 58 1.00 6.22 -0.27
CA MET A 58 -0.04 6.14 -1.30
C MET A 58 -0.54 7.52 -1.72
N ILE A 59 -0.88 8.41 -0.78
CA ILE A 59 -1.51 9.69 -1.10
C ILE A 59 -0.64 10.56 -2.01
N PRO A 60 0.68 10.75 -1.76
CA PRO A 60 1.54 11.48 -2.70
C PRO A 60 1.48 10.94 -4.14
N LEU A 61 1.49 9.62 -4.31
CA LEU A 61 1.37 9.00 -5.64
C LEU A 61 0.03 9.35 -6.31
N LEU A 62 -1.07 9.33 -5.55
CA LEU A 62 -2.39 9.66 -6.08
C LEU A 62 -2.49 11.15 -6.46
N GLU A 63 -1.91 12.04 -5.66
CA GLU A 63 -1.86 13.49 -5.95
C GLU A 63 -0.97 13.82 -7.16
N GLU A 64 0.01 12.97 -7.48
CA GLU A 64 0.75 13.02 -8.75
C GLU A 64 -0.06 12.46 -9.94
N GLY A 65 -1.34 12.13 -9.75
CA GLY A 65 -2.22 11.57 -10.79
C GLY A 65 -1.96 10.09 -11.09
N LYS A 66 -1.14 9.40 -10.28
CA LYS A 66 -0.79 7.99 -10.55
C LYS A 66 -1.90 7.04 -10.11
N GLU A 67 -2.02 5.95 -10.85
CA GLU A 67 -2.81 4.79 -10.45
C GLU A 67 -1.98 3.85 -9.56
N VAL A 68 -2.57 3.40 -8.46
CA VAL A 68 -1.94 2.46 -7.52
C VAL A 68 -2.65 1.11 -7.54
N VAL A 69 -1.88 0.03 -7.55
CA VAL A 69 -2.35 -1.34 -7.28
C VAL A 69 -1.83 -1.75 -5.91
N VAL A 70 -2.73 -2.04 -4.98
CA VAL A 70 -2.36 -2.48 -3.64
C VAL A 70 -2.21 -4.00 -3.63
N VAL A 71 -1.06 -4.50 -3.19
CA VAL A 71 -0.81 -5.92 -2.94
C VAL A 71 -0.52 -6.09 -1.47
N ALA A 72 -1.42 -6.78 -0.76
CA ALA A 72 -1.36 -6.89 0.69
C ALA A 72 -1.26 -8.35 1.13
N HIS A 73 -0.22 -8.68 1.90
CA HIS A 73 0.02 -10.02 2.41
C HIS A 73 -0.52 -10.20 3.83
N SER A 74 -1.28 -11.28 4.06
CA SER A 74 -1.74 -11.67 5.41
C SER A 74 -2.37 -10.49 6.19
N TYR A 75 -1.93 -10.22 7.43
CA TYR A 75 -2.37 -9.09 8.26
C TYR A 75 -2.38 -7.74 7.52
N GLY A 76 -1.43 -7.51 6.61
CA GLY A 76 -1.33 -6.28 5.83
C GLY A 76 -2.59 -5.98 5.02
N ALA A 77 -3.42 -6.98 4.73
CA ALA A 77 -4.74 -6.81 4.10
C ALA A 77 -5.68 -5.92 4.91
N CYS A 78 -5.63 -5.96 6.24
CA CYS A 78 -6.51 -5.19 7.11
C CYS A 78 -6.25 -3.68 7.00
N PRO A 79 -5.06 -3.15 7.33
CA PRO A 79 -4.77 -1.73 7.14
C PRO A 79 -4.66 -1.36 5.65
N GLY A 80 -4.27 -2.31 4.77
CA GLY A 80 -4.27 -2.13 3.33
C GLY A 80 -5.65 -1.77 2.78
N LEU A 81 -6.68 -2.56 3.11
CA LEU A 81 -8.05 -2.29 2.66
C LEU A 81 -8.63 -1.03 3.30
N ALA A 82 -8.40 -0.82 4.60
CA ALA A 82 -8.85 0.39 5.28
C ALA A 82 -8.24 1.67 4.67
N SER A 83 -6.99 1.60 4.19
CA SER A 83 -6.31 2.75 3.60
C SER A 83 -6.92 3.23 2.28
N ILE A 84 -7.62 2.38 1.53
CA ILE A 84 -8.11 2.72 0.19
C ILE A 84 -9.48 3.39 0.18
N GLU A 85 -10.16 3.46 1.32
CA GLU A 85 -11.48 4.08 1.45
C GLU A 85 -11.45 5.53 0.95
N GLY A 86 -12.39 5.88 0.06
CA GLY A 86 -12.48 7.23 -0.53
C GLY A 86 -11.40 7.57 -1.56
N ASN A 87 -10.51 6.63 -1.90
CA ASN A 87 -9.34 6.81 -2.74
C ASN A 87 -9.31 5.92 -4.00
N SER A 88 -10.38 5.19 -4.31
CA SER A 88 -10.48 4.51 -5.61
C SER A 88 -10.51 5.51 -6.76
N ILE A 89 -10.15 5.04 -7.97
CA ILE A 89 -10.23 5.88 -9.18
C ILE A 89 -11.64 6.47 -9.36
N ALA A 90 -12.69 5.69 -9.10
CA ALA A 90 -14.07 6.15 -9.23
C ALA A 90 -14.37 7.26 -8.21
N GLU A 91 -14.07 7.04 -6.93
CA GLU A 91 -14.33 8.02 -5.87
C GLU A 91 -13.53 9.31 -6.03
N ARG A 92 -12.29 9.22 -6.53
CA ARG A 92 -11.46 10.40 -6.81
C ARG A 92 -11.97 11.16 -8.03
N LYS A 93 -12.37 10.46 -9.08
CA LYS A 93 -12.98 11.06 -10.28
C LYS A 93 -14.26 11.82 -9.95
N ASP A 94 -15.12 11.29 -9.08
CA ASP A 94 -16.34 11.98 -8.63
C ASP A 94 -16.05 13.29 -7.89
N LYS A 95 -14.85 13.43 -7.33
CA LYS A 95 -14.34 14.64 -6.66
C LYS A 95 -13.51 15.54 -7.60
N GLY A 96 -13.42 15.22 -8.89
CA GLY A 96 -12.61 15.97 -9.86
C GLY A 96 -11.09 15.80 -9.68
N MET A 97 -10.65 14.75 -8.97
CA MET A 97 -9.24 14.45 -8.75
C MET A 97 -8.74 13.37 -9.72
N GLU A 98 -7.49 13.48 -10.15
CA GLU A 98 -6.80 12.45 -10.94
C GLU A 98 -6.16 11.38 -10.02
N GLY A 99 -5.69 10.29 -10.64
CA GLY A 99 -5.10 9.16 -9.95
C GLY A 99 -6.12 8.34 -9.15
N GLY A 100 -5.64 7.31 -8.47
CA GLY A 100 -6.46 6.52 -7.55
C GLY A 100 -6.05 5.07 -7.44
N VAL A 101 -6.68 4.37 -6.49
CA VAL A 101 -6.51 2.93 -6.33
C VAL A 101 -7.30 2.21 -7.42
N ARG A 102 -6.58 1.47 -8.26
CA ARG A 102 -7.13 0.71 -9.40
C ARG A 102 -7.66 -0.65 -8.98
N SER A 103 -6.93 -1.34 -8.13
CA SER A 103 -7.26 -2.70 -7.68
C SER A 103 -6.52 -3.04 -6.40
N VAL A 104 -7.07 -3.99 -5.65
CA VAL A 104 -6.45 -4.59 -4.47
C VAL A 104 -6.29 -6.09 -4.70
N MET A 105 -5.12 -6.63 -4.36
CA MET A 105 -4.81 -8.05 -4.40
C MET A 105 -4.39 -8.50 -3.01
N PHE A 106 -4.95 -9.63 -2.56
CA PHE A 106 -4.59 -10.26 -1.29
C PHE A 106 -3.77 -11.51 -1.56
N ILE A 107 -2.66 -11.67 -0.83
CA ILE A 107 -1.78 -12.84 -0.92
C ILE A 107 -1.42 -13.42 0.44
#